data_AF-A0A497P2K9-F1
#
_entry.id   AF-A0A497P2K9-F1
#
_cell.length_a   1.000
_cell.length_b   1.000
_cell.length_c   1.000
_cell.angle_alpha   90.00
_cell.angle_beta   90.00
_cell.angle_gamma   90.00
#
_symmetry.space_group_name_H-M   'P 1'
#
loop_
_entity.id
_entity.type
_entity.pdbx_description
1 polymer ?
#
loop_
_entity_poly.entity_id
_entity_poly.type
_entity_poly.pdbx_seq_one_letter_code
_entity_poly.pdbx_strand_id
1 'polypeptide(L)'
;MTKEDFELLREAGYSDKAIELYENGVNLGFIKNPDVAFTYTGPCGDTIKLYLKMNHNGIIEDAKFQHWGCPGSAASASMITELIKG
;
A
#
# COMPACT_ATOMS: atom_id res chain seq x y z
N MET A 1 10.51 -3.15 12.75
CA MET A 1 9.42 -3.22 13.72
C MET A 1 9.66 -4.38 14.65
N THR A 2 9.29 -4.22 15.91
CA THR A 2 9.41 -5.21 16.97
C THR A 2 8.08 -5.95 17.16
N LYS A 3 8.07 -7.03 17.95
CA LYS A 3 6.82 -7.70 18.34
C LYS A 3 5.90 -6.79 19.16
N GLU A 4 6.47 -5.87 19.92
CA GLU A 4 5.72 -4.89 20.72
C GLU A 4 4.97 -3.91 19.80
N ASP A 5 5.58 -3.49 18.68
CA ASP A 5 4.92 -2.62 17.70
C ASP A 5 3.63 -3.27 17.16
N PHE A 6 3.65 -4.57 16.89
CA PHE A 6 2.48 -5.28 16.37
C PHE A 6 1.39 -5.48 17.41
N GLU A 7 1.75 -5.67 18.68
CA GLU A 7 0.76 -5.80 19.75
C GLU A 7 0.04 -4.48 20.01
N LEU A 8 0.77 -3.36 19.97
CA LEU A 8 0.18 -2.02 20.02
C LEU A 8 -0.84 -1.79 18.89
N LEU A 9 -0.58 -2.32 17.69
CA LEU A 9 -1.54 -2.22 16.59
C LEU A 9 -2.81 -3.04 16.85
N ARG A 10 -2.69 -4.25 17.43
CA ARG A 10 -3.86 -5.05 17.82
C ARG A 10 -4.69 -4.32 18.88
N GLU A 11 -4.06 -3.79 19.91
CA GLU A 11 -4.72 -3.01 20.96
C GLU A 11 -5.41 -1.75 20.41
N ALA A 12 -4.81 -1.12 19.39
CA ALA A 12 -5.39 0.02 18.68
C ALA A 12 -6.55 -0.35 17.73
N GLY A 13 -6.91 -1.64 17.62
CA GLY A 13 -8.06 -2.12 16.86
C GLY A 13 -7.77 -2.48 15.41
N TYR A 14 -6.50 -2.64 15.02
CA TYR A 14 -6.16 -3.17 13.71
C TYR A 14 -6.50 -4.65 13.63
N SER A 15 -7.09 -5.08 12.50
CA SER A 15 -7.30 -6.51 12.25
C SER A 15 -5.99 -7.22 11.99
N ASP A 16 -5.93 -8.52 12.28
CA ASP A 16 -4.76 -9.35 11.96
C ASP A 16 -4.37 -9.25 10.49
N LYS A 17 -5.36 -9.12 9.59
CA LYS A 17 -5.08 -8.97 8.15
C LYS A 17 -4.41 -7.63 7.81
N ALA A 18 -4.83 -6.54 8.45
CA ALA A 18 -4.20 -5.24 8.23
C ALA A 18 -2.75 -5.24 8.75
N ILE A 19 -2.53 -5.88 9.90
CA ILE A 19 -1.20 -6.05 10.49
C ILE A 19 -0.30 -6.88 9.56
N GLU A 20 -0.79 -8.01 9.06
CA GLU A 20 -0.07 -8.87 8.11
C GLU A 20 0.33 -8.11 6.82
N LEU A 21 -0.60 -7.34 6.25
CA LEU A 21 -0.34 -6.54 5.05
C LEU A 21 0.71 -5.45 5.29
N TYR A 22 0.73 -4.86 6.48
CA TYR A 22 1.70 -3.86 6.88
C TYR A 22 3.08 -4.49 7.14
N GLU A 23 3.13 -5.60 7.88
CA GLU A 23 4.35 -6.35 8.20
C GLU A 23 5.07 -6.82 6.93
N ASN A 24 4.32 -7.40 5.99
CA ASN A 24 4.88 -7.97 4.77
C ASN A 24 5.26 -6.92 3.72
N GLY A 25 4.79 -5.67 3.87
CA GLY A 25 5.05 -4.60 2.90
C GLY A 25 4.63 -4.98 1.47
N VAL A 26 3.50 -5.68 1.32
CA VAL A 26 3.05 -6.23 0.03
C VAL A 26 2.99 -5.12 -1.01
N ASN A 27 3.77 -5.24 -2.09
CA ASN A 27 3.91 -4.25 -3.17
C ASN A 27 4.44 -2.85 -2.76
N LEU A 28 5.09 -2.74 -1.60
CA LEU A 28 5.81 -1.53 -1.22
C LEU A 28 7.02 -1.32 -2.14
N GLY A 29 7.11 -0.14 -2.74
CA GLY A 29 8.21 0.24 -3.64
C GLY A 29 7.77 1.15 -4.77
N PHE A 30 8.58 1.19 -5.83
CA PHE A 30 8.29 1.97 -7.03
C PHE A 30 8.50 1.13 -8.28
N ILE A 31 7.84 1.53 -9.37
CA ILE A 31 8.04 0.98 -10.71
C ILE A 31 8.88 1.99 -11.48
N LYS A 32 9.94 1.54 -12.14
CA LYS A 32 10.72 2.39 -13.06
C LYS A 32 9.94 2.54 -14.37
N ASN A 33 9.79 3.77 -14.86
CA ASN A 33 9.00 4.09 -16.07
C ASN A 33 7.56 3.51 -16.03
N PRO A 34 6.78 3.87 -15.00
CA PRO A 34 5.39 3.43 -14.90
C PRO A 34 4.55 4.11 -15.98
N ASP A 35 3.40 3.52 -16.32
CA ASP A 35 2.43 4.16 -17.20
C ASP A 35 1.61 5.20 -16.44
N VAL A 36 1.39 4.97 -15.14
CA VAL A 36 0.78 5.95 -14.22
C VAL A 36 1.64 6.09 -12.97
N ALA A 37 1.92 7.33 -12.59
CA ALA A 37 2.44 7.69 -11.27
C ALA A 37 1.57 8.78 -10.66
N PHE A 38 0.89 8.48 -9.56
CA PHE A 38 -0.06 9.39 -8.92
C PHE A 38 0.22 9.52 -7.43
N THR A 39 0.22 10.75 -6.93
CA THR A 39 0.42 11.05 -5.51
C THR A 39 -0.84 11.69 -4.96
N TYR A 40 -1.28 11.24 -3.78
CA TYR A 40 -2.43 11.80 -3.09
C TYR A 40 -2.18 11.89 -1.59
N THR A 41 -2.55 13.03 -1.01
CA THR A 41 -2.56 13.26 0.44
C THR A 41 -4.01 13.29 0.90
N GLY A 42 -4.37 12.38 1.79
CA GLY A 42 -5.70 12.30 2.37
C GLY A 42 -5.96 13.40 3.41
N PRO A 43 -7.22 13.62 3.80
CA PRO A 43 -7.59 14.60 4.82
C PRO A 43 -7.01 14.27 6.21
N CYS A 44 -6.61 13.02 6.47
CA CYS A 44 -5.89 12.60 7.67
C CYS A 44 -4.41 13.04 7.68
N GLY A 45 -3.88 13.55 6.56
CA GLY A 45 -2.48 13.93 6.39
C GLY A 45 -1.58 12.82 5.83
N ASP A 46 -2.06 11.57 5.78
CA ASP A 46 -1.31 10.47 5.17
C ASP A 46 -1.19 10.67 3.65
N THR A 47 -0.01 10.36 3.11
CA THR A 47 0.28 10.47 1.68
C THR A 47 0.65 9.12 1.09
N ILE A 48 0.03 8.77 -0.03
CA ILE A 48 0.41 7.61 -0.83
C ILE A 48 0.85 8.05 -2.22
N LYS A 49 1.78 7.31 -2.80
CA LYS A 49 2.15 7.42 -4.21
C LYS A 49 2.00 6.06 -4.87
N LEU A 50 1.09 5.97 -5.82
CA LEU A 50 0.77 4.75 -6.59
C LEU A 50 1.51 4.76 -7.92
N TYR A 51 1.98 3.59 -8.31
CA TYR A 51 2.67 3.32 -9.56
C TYR A 51 1.96 2.16 -10.25
N LEU A 52 1.50 2.35 -11.49
CA LEU A 52 0.84 1.30 -12.27
C LEU A 52 1.61 1.05 -13.56
N LYS A 53 1.73 -0.23 -13.91
CA LYS A 53 2.16 -0.71 -15.22
C LYS A 53 0.99 -1.40 -15.91
N MET A 54 0.73 -1.03 -17.14
CA MET A 54 -0.39 -1.56 -17.93
C MET A 54 0.13 -2.18 -19.23
N ASN A 55 -0.59 -3.19 -19.72
CA ASN A 55 -0.35 -3.71 -21.07
C ASN A 55 -1.12 -2.92 -22.14
N HIS A 56 -0.96 -3.34 -23.38
CA HIS A 56 -1.57 -2.72 -24.56
C HIS A 56 -3.11 -2.72 -24.54
N ASN A 57 -3.74 -3.59 -23.73
CA ASN A 57 -5.20 -3.65 -23.57
C ASN A 57 -5.70 -2.79 -22.41
N GLY A 58 -4.81 -2.05 -21.73
CA GLY A 58 -5.15 -1.23 -20.57
C GLY A 58 -5.34 -2.02 -19.27
N ILE A 59 -4.94 -3.29 -19.24
CA ILE A 59 -4.98 -4.13 -18.03
C ILE A 59 -3.76 -3.82 -17.16
N ILE A 60 -3.95 -3.67 -15.85
CA ILE A 60 -2.89 -3.43 -14.88
C ILE A 60 -2.16 -4.74 -14.59
N GLU A 61 -0.89 -4.83 -14.98
CA GLU A 61 -0.04 -6.01 -14.78
C GLU A 61 0.83 -5.91 -13.53
N ASP A 62 1.22 -4.69 -13.15
CA ASP A 62 1.97 -4.44 -11.92
C ASP A 62 1.47 -3.16 -11.25
N ALA A 63 1.43 -3.18 -9.93
CA ALA A 63 1.00 -2.08 -9.10
C ALA A 63 1.88 -2.03 -7.85
N LYS A 64 2.52 -0.89 -7.60
CA LYS A 64 3.34 -0.65 -6.41
C LYS A 64 3.00 0.68 -5.76
N PHE A 65 3.41 0.84 -4.51
CA PHE A 65 3.17 2.10 -3.81
C PHE A 65 4.30 2.49 -2.88
N GLN A 66 4.41 3.79 -2.62
CA GLN A 66 5.11 4.33 -1.47
C GLN A 66 4.10 5.01 -0.56
N HIS A 67 4.38 5.04 0.74
CA HIS A 67 3.52 5.68 1.73
C HIS A 67 4.34 6.58 2.66
N TRP A 68 3.68 7.59 3.21
CA TRP A 68 4.12 8.39 4.35
C TRP A 68 2.90 8.65 5.21
N GLY A 69 2.76 7.91 6.30
CA GLY A 69 1.54 7.95 7.08
C GLY A 69 1.41 6.78 8.04
N CYS A 70 0.18 6.57 8.53
CA CYS A 70 -0.12 5.52 9.50
C CYS A 70 -0.08 4.10 8.89
N PRO A 71 0.07 3.05 9.72
CA PRO A 71 -0.02 1.65 9.28
C PRO A 71 -1.31 1.31 8.52
N GLY A 72 -2.42 2.00 8.82
CA GLY A 72 -3.70 1.83 8.12
C GLY A 72 -3.64 2.24 6.66
N SER A 73 -2.97 3.35 6.36
CA SER A 73 -2.72 3.80 4.99
C SER A 73 -1.86 2.81 4.21
N ALA A 74 -0.84 2.26 4.87
CA ALA A 74 0.06 1.27 4.30
C ALA A 74 -0.66 -0.04 3.98
N ALA A 75 -1.39 -0.61 4.95
CA ALA A 75 -2.16 -1.83 4.76
C ALA A 75 -3.23 -1.68 3.67
N SER A 76 -3.92 -0.53 3.61
CA SER A 76 -4.92 -0.23 2.59
C SER A 76 -4.28 -0.14 1.19
N ALA A 77 -3.11 0.49 1.08
CA ALA A 77 -2.39 0.59 -0.18
C ALA A 77 -1.80 -0.76 -0.63
N SER A 78 -1.33 -1.60 0.30
CA SER A 78 -0.99 -3.00 0.03
C SER A 78 -2.19 -3.75 -0.56
N MET A 79 -3.37 -3.63 0.05
CA MET A 79 -4.56 -4.34 -0.42
C MET A 79 -5.02 -3.87 -1.81
N ILE A 80 -5.10 -2.56 -2.05
CA ILE A 80 -5.59 -2.06 -3.35
C ILE A 80 -4.64 -2.46 -4.48
N THR A 81 -3.32 -2.46 -4.26
CA THR A 81 -2.36 -2.88 -5.29
C THR A 81 -2.47 -4.36 -5.64
N GLU A 82 -2.90 -5.23 -4.71
CA GLU A 82 -3.25 -6.62 -5.03
C GLU A 82 -4.56 -6.72 -5.82
N LEU A 83 -5.59 -5.98 -5.40
CA LEU A 83 -6.95 -6.09 -5.97
C LEU A 83 -7.08 -5.52 -7.39
N ILE A 84 -6.29 -4.51 -7.75
CA ILE A 84 -6.41 -3.82 -9.03
C ILE A 84 -5.63 -4.49 -10.16
N LYS A 85 -4.75 -5.45 -9.85
CA LYS A 85 -4.04 -6.23 -10.87
C LYS A 85 -5.01 -7.24 -11.49
N GLY A 86 -5.03 -7.31 -12.83
CA GLY A 86 -5.88 -8.24 -13.59
C GLY A 86 -6.87 -7.58 -14.52
#